data_AF-N6YF24-F1
#
_entry.id   AF-N6YF24-F1
#
_cell.length_a   1.000
_cell.length_b   1.000
_cell.length_c   1.000
_cell.angle_alpha   90.00
_cell.angle_beta   90.00
_cell.angle_gamma   90.00
#
_symmetry.space_group_name_H-M   'P 1'
#
loop_
_entity.id
_entity.type
_entity.pdbx_description
1 polymer ?
#
loop_
_entity_poly.entity_id
_entity_poly.type
_entity_poly.pdbx_seq_one_letter_code
_entity_poly.pdbx_strand_id
1 'polypeptide(L)'
;MNVTTETVLDAIRAYEGEIKDAEGVSVFTTTDIAAAMGCDEYPVRAACSWLRRFRLIEAVEGTACMRRTRRTGERYTACFYRLKPQARPADFDALYQVFGLGTR
;
A
#
# COMPACT_ATOMS: atom_id res chain seq x y z
N MET A 1 -12.17 14.12 10.11
CA MET A 1 -12.01 12.72 9.66
C MET A 1 -10.93 12.07 10.51
N ASN A 2 -11.17 10.88 11.06
CA ASN A 2 -10.19 10.17 11.86
C ASN A 2 -9.33 9.28 10.95
N VAL A 3 -8.02 9.53 10.87
CA VAL A 3 -7.12 8.77 9.99
C VAL A 3 -6.61 7.56 10.76
N THR A 4 -7.05 6.38 10.35
CA THR A 4 -6.62 5.07 10.89
C THR A 4 -5.99 4.23 9.79
N THR A 5 -5.22 3.20 10.16
CA THR A 5 -4.64 2.25 9.19
C THR A 5 -5.69 1.56 8.32
N GLU A 6 -6.87 1.27 8.87
CA GLU A 6 -7.99 0.67 8.15
C GLU A 6 -8.58 1.62 7.12
N THR A 7 -8.91 2.85 7.53
CA THR A 7 -9.44 3.87 6.60
C THR A 7 -8.47 4.22 5.47
N VAL A 8 -7.16 4.20 5.75
CA VAL A 8 -6.12 4.41 4.73
C VAL A 8 -6.02 3.21 3.80
N LEU A 9 -6.12 1.99 4.32
CA LEU A 9 -6.12 0.79 3.49
C LEU A 9 -7.32 0.73 2.55
N ASP A 10 -8.50 1.12 3.02
CA ASP A 10 -9.71 1.19 2.19
C ASP A 10 -9.59 2.27 1.12
N ALA A 11 -9.04 3.44 1.46
CA ALA A 11 -8.74 4.48 0.48
C ALA A 11 -7.75 4.00 -0.59
N ILE A 12 -6.71 3.24 -0.19
CA ILE A 12 -5.75 2.63 -1.12
C ILE A 12 -6.43 1.60 -2.03
N ARG A 13 -7.35 0.78 -1.51
CA ARG A 13 -8.10 -0.22 -2.31
C ARG A 13 -9.04 0.42 -3.32
N ALA A 14 -9.64 1.56 -2.97
CA ALA A 14 -10.50 2.33 -3.85
C ALA A 14 -9.72 3.25 -4.80
N TYR A 15 -8.39 3.34 -4.66
CA TYR A 15 -7.57 4.27 -5.43
C TYR A 15 -7.31 3.74 -6.84
N GLU A 16 -7.87 4.44 -7.84
CA GLU A 16 -7.61 4.20 -9.26
C GLU A 16 -6.73 5.32 -9.84
N GLY A 17 -5.43 5.21 -9.61
CA GLY A 17 -4.44 6.15 -10.18
C GLY A 17 -4.16 5.91 -11.66
N GLU A 18 -3.78 6.97 -12.36
CA GLU A 18 -3.37 6.97 -13.78
C GLU A 18 -2.07 6.19 -14.01
N ILE A 19 -1.16 6.25 -13.04
CA ILE A 19 0.13 5.55 -13.11
C ILE A 19 -0.08 4.11 -12.65
N LYS A 20 0.32 3.16 -13.50
CA LYS A 20 0.32 1.72 -13.23
C LYS A 20 1.75 1.19 -13.22
N ASP A 21 1.99 0.13 -12.48
CA ASP A 21 3.24 -0.65 -12.58
C ASP A 21 3.24 -1.57 -13.82
N ALA A 22 4.29 -2.38 -13.95
CA ALA A 22 4.45 -3.32 -15.07
C ALA A 22 3.34 -4.39 -15.12
N GLU A 23 2.71 -4.68 -13.98
CA GLU A 23 1.61 -5.62 -13.84
C GLU A 23 0.22 -4.97 -14.04
N GLY A 24 0.17 -3.66 -14.33
CA GLY A 24 -1.08 -2.92 -14.54
C GLY A 24 -1.78 -2.50 -13.23
N VAL A 25 -1.11 -2.63 -12.08
CA VAL A 25 -1.65 -2.27 -10.77
C VAL A 25 -1.41 -0.79 -10.50
N SER A 26 -2.41 -0.08 -9.96
CA SER A 26 -2.24 1.33 -9.59
C SER A 26 -1.16 1.51 -8.54
N VAL A 27 -0.24 2.43 -8.84
CA VAL A 27 0.76 2.91 -7.88
C VAL A 27 0.33 4.26 -7.32
N PHE A 28 0.74 4.55 -6.09
CA PHE A 28 0.33 5.76 -5.38
C PHE A 28 1.46 6.29 -4.48
N THR A 29 1.40 7.57 -4.16
CA THR A 29 2.19 8.18 -3.07
C THR A 29 1.31 8.46 -1.86
N THR A 30 1.92 8.75 -0.70
CA THR A 30 1.17 9.15 0.50
C THR A 30 0.34 10.40 0.29
N THR A 31 0.82 11.33 -0.54
CA THR A 31 0.10 12.55 -0.88
C THR A 31 -1.12 12.28 -1.75
N ASP A 32 -1.06 11.32 -2.68
CA ASP A 32 -2.20 11.01 -3.57
C ASP A 32 -3.37 10.44 -2.75
N ILE A 33 -3.05 9.54 -1.81
CA ILE A 33 -4.04 8.99 -0.86
C ILE A 33 -4.55 10.06 0.10
N ALA A 34 -3.67 10.93 0.61
CA ALA A 34 -4.09 12.04 1.48
C ALA A 34 -5.05 13.00 0.76
N ALA A 35 -4.80 13.28 -0.53
CA ALA A 35 -5.69 14.07 -1.38
C ALA A 35 -7.04 13.37 -1.59
N ALA A 36 -7.04 12.07 -1.91
CA ALA A 36 -8.25 11.28 -2.06
C ALA A 36 -9.10 11.23 -0.76
N MET A 37 -8.44 11.21 0.39
CA MET A 37 -9.08 11.25 1.72
C MET A 37 -9.44 12.67 2.18
N GLY A 38 -9.00 13.72 1.48
CA GLY A 38 -9.20 15.11 1.89
C GLY A 38 -8.55 15.48 3.23
N CYS A 39 -7.37 14.93 3.53
CA CYS A 39 -6.68 15.12 4.81
C CYS A 39 -5.19 15.50 4.63
N ASP A 40 -4.54 15.83 5.74
CA ASP A 40 -3.10 16.10 5.74
C ASP A 40 -2.28 14.83 5.48
N GLU A 41 -1.13 14.98 4.81
CA GLU A 41 -0.30 13.84 4.41
C GLU A 41 0.31 13.08 5.58
N TYR A 42 0.66 13.77 6.67
CA TYR A 42 1.45 13.17 7.75
C TYR A 42 0.74 11.98 8.45
N PRO A 43 -0.55 12.07 8.83
CA PRO A 43 -1.31 10.92 9.31
C PRO A 43 -1.33 9.74 8.33
N VAL A 44 -1.49 10.00 7.03
CA VAL A 44 -1.48 8.96 5.99
C VAL A 44 -0.10 8.32 5.88
N ARG A 45 0.98 9.10 5.95
CA ARG A 45 2.35 8.59 5.96
C ARG A 45 2.63 7.69 7.16
N ALA A 46 2.15 8.07 8.34
CA ALA A 46 2.24 7.24 9.54
C ALA A 46 1.48 5.92 9.36
N ALA A 47 0.26 5.94 8.82
CA ALA A 47 -0.50 4.73 8.51
C ALA A 47 0.20 3.84 7.48
N CYS A 48 0.71 4.41 6.37
CA CYS A 48 1.45 3.67 5.35
C CYS A 48 2.71 2.99 5.92
N SER A 49 3.37 3.59 6.92
CA SER A 49 4.50 2.95 7.59
C SER A 49 4.10 1.63 8.28
N TRP A 50 2.92 1.58 8.91
CA TRP A 50 2.35 0.37 9.49
C TRP A 50 1.90 -0.64 8.43
N LEU A 51 1.19 -0.17 7.39
CA LEU A 51 0.75 -1.05 6.29
C LEU A 51 1.94 -1.72 5.59
N ARG A 52 3.04 -0.99 5.40
CA ARG A 52 4.29 -1.54 4.85
C ARG A 52 4.93 -2.54 5.81
N ARG A 53 4.97 -2.23 7.12
CA ARG A 53 5.48 -3.15 8.16
C ARG A 53 4.73 -4.47 8.16
N PHE A 54 3.41 -4.44 7.98
CA PHE A 54 2.55 -5.63 7.87
C PHE A 54 2.43 -6.18 6.45
N ARG A 55 3.24 -5.71 5.49
CA ARG A 55 3.31 -6.21 4.11
C ARG A 55 1.99 -6.13 3.34
N LEU A 56 1.11 -5.20 3.69
CA LEU A 56 -0.14 -4.94 2.95
C LEU A 56 0.09 -4.06 1.72
N ILE A 57 1.13 -3.22 1.80
CA ILE A 57 1.64 -2.43 0.69
C ILE A 57 3.14 -2.65 0.58
N GLU A 58 3.69 -2.39 -0.60
CA GLU A 58 5.12 -2.41 -0.85
C GLU A 58 5.56 -1.18 -1.64
N ALA A 59 6.83 -0.79 -1.45
CA ALA A 59 7.41 0.29 -2.22
C ALA A 59 7.81 -0.25 -3.59
N VAL A 60 7.53 0.50 -4.65
CA VAL A 60 7.91 0.15 -6.01
C VAL A 60 9.38 0.52 -6.20
N GLU A 61 10.24 -0.48 -6.43
CA GLU A 61 11.68 -0.27 -6.56
C GLU A 61 12.02 0.60 -7.78
N GLY A 62 13.10 1.39 -7.67
CA GLY A 62 13.57 2.26 -8.75
C GLY A 62 12.68 3.45 -9.09
N THR A 63 11.52 3.60 -8.43
CA THR A 63 10.60 4.71 -8.70
C THR A 63 10.43 5.61 -7.48
N ALA A 64 10.81 6.87 -7.66
CA ALA A 64 10.57 7.92 -6.69
C ALA A 64 10.20 9.20 -7.41
N CYS A 65 9.29 9.99 -6.85
CA CYS A 65 8.99 11.31 -7.35
C CYS A 65 9.53 12.38 -6.40
N MET A 66 9.96 13.50 -6.96
CA MET A 66 10.35 14.66 -6.18
C MET A 66 9.12 15.52 -5.91
N ARG A 67 8.83 15.77 -4.63
CA ARG A 67 7.71 16.60 -4.18
C ARG A 67 8.21 17.78 -3.35
N ARG A 68 7.31 18.71 -3.02
CA ARG A 68 7.58 19.87 -2.18
C ARG A 68 6.65 19.86 -0.98
N THR A 69 7.17 20.20 0.20
CA THR A 69 6.32 20.35 1.39
C THR A 69 5.34 21.50 1.21
N ARG A 70 4.11 21.34 1.68
CA ARG A 70 3.07 22.37 1.54
C ARG A 70 3.41 23.67 2.28
N ARG A 71 4.09 23.57 3.42
CA ARG A 71 4.33 24.69 4.34
C ARG A 71 5.60 25.48 4.01
N THR A 72 6.71 24.82 3.72
CA THR A 72 8.02 25.46 3.53
C THR A 72 8.53 25.37 2.09
N GLY A 73 7.87 24.58 1.22
CA GLY A 73 8.30 24.40 -0.17
C GLY A 73 9.55 23.53 -0.33
N GLU A 74 10.03 22.93 0.77
CA GLU A 74 11.23 22.09 0.79
C GLU A 74 11.04 20.86 -0.10
N ARG A 75 12.05 20.57 -0.91
CA ARG A 75 12.04 19.40 -1.79
C ARG A 75 12.27 18.14 -0.97
N TYR A 76 11.47 17.12 -1.21
CA TYR A 76 11.66 15.80 -0.64
C TYR A 76 11.36 14.72 -1.68
N THR A 77 11.95 13.55 -1.50
CA THR A 77 11.72 12.38 -2.35
C THR A 77 10.60 11.53 -1.75
N ALA A 78 9.56 11.24 -2.54
CA ALA A 78 8.47 10.36 -2.16
C ALA A 78 8.57 9.04 -2.94
N CYS A 79 8.49 7.92 -2.22
CA CYS A 79 8.39 6.59 -2.83
C CYS A 79 6.99 6.38 -3.41
N PHE A 80 6.92 5.65 -4.52
CA PHE A 80 5.67 5.04 -4.96
C PHE A 80 5.45 3.75 -4.18
N TYR A 81 4.19 3.48 -3.88
CA TYR A 81 3.71 2.27 -3.26
C TYR A 81 2.68 1.60 -4.15
N ARG A 82 2.50 0.30 -3.98
CA ARG A 82 1.40 -0.48 -4.54
C ARG A 82 0.81 -1.40 -3.49
N LEU A 83 -0.43 -1.83 -3.70
CA LEU A 83 -1.01 -2.92 -2.92
C LEU A 83 -0.22 -4.19 -3.17
N LYS A 84 0.13 -4.89 -2.10
CA LYS A 84 0.72 -6.21 -2.25
C LYS A 84 -0.38 -7.19 -2.68
N PRO A 85 -0.18 -8.01 -3.72
CA PRO A 85 -1.12 -9.07 -4.06
C PRO A 85 -1.35 -9.96 -2.84
N GLN A 86 -2.60 -10.07 -2.39
CA GLN A 86 -2.93 -11.05 -1.35
C GLN A 86 -2.94 -12.43 -2.00
N ALA A 87 -2.00 -13.28 -1.58
CA ALA A 87 -2.06 -14.69 -1.92
C ALA A 87 -3.38 -15.27 -1.37
N ARG A 88 -4.00 -16.19 -2.12
CA ARG A 88 -5.12 -16.97 -1.59
C ARG A 88 -4.66 -17.67 -0.30
N PRO A 89 -5.57 -17.87 0.68
CA PRO A 89 -5.26 -18.68 1.85
C PRO A 89 -4.65 -20.01 1.40
N ALA A 90 -3.59 -20.45 2.09
CA ALA A 90 -3.01 -21.74 1.82
C ALA A 90 -4.07 -22.82 2.03
N ASP A 91 -4.24 -23.68 1.03
CA ASP A 91 -5.05 -24.88 1.18
C ASP A 91 -4.23 -25.88 2.01
N PHE A 92 -4.37 -25.77 3.34
CA PHE A 92 -3.65 -26.62 4.27
C PHE A 92 -4.05 -28.09 4.11
N ASP A 93 -5.29 -28.38 3.71
CA ASP A 93 -5.71 -29.75 3.45
C ASP A 93 -4.97 -30.35 2.25
N ALA A 94 -4.85 -29.59 1.15
CA ALA A 94 -4.04 -29.99 0.01
C ALA A 94 -2.56 -30.16 0.39
N LEU A 95 -2.00 -29.26 1.20
CA LEU A 95 -0.64 -29.37 1.69
C LEU A 95 -0.45 -30.61 2.58
N TYR A 96 -1.37 -30.87 3.52
CA TYR A 96 -1.31 -32.01 4.42
C TYR A 96 -1.45 -33.34 3.67
N GLN A 97 -2.22 -33.40 2.58
CA GLN A 97 -2.25 -34.57 1.70
C GLN A 97 -0.89 -34.81 1.03
N VAL A 98 -0.24 -33.77 0.50
CA VAL A 98 1.09 -33.90 -0.12
C VAL A 98 2.17 -34.32 0.89
N PHE A 99 2.10 -33.81 2.12
CA PHE A 99 3.04 -34.17 3.19
C PHE A 99 2.70 -35.47 3.92
N GLY A 100 1.61 -36.16 3.56
CA GLY A 100 1.19 -37.42 4.22
C GLY A 100 0.70 -37.24 5.66
N LEU A 101 0.32 -36.03 6.03
CA LEU A 101 -0.18 -35.64 7.36
C LEU A 101 -1.72 -35.53 7.41
N GLY A 102 -2.40 -35.71 6.28
CA GLY A 102 -3.87 -35.70 6.22
C GLY A 102 -4.46 -36.90 6.94
N THR A 103 -5.30 -36.66 7.95
CA THR A 103 -6.13 -37.70 8.58
C THR A 103 -7.13 -38.24 7.56
N ARG A 104 -7.10 -39.57 7.35
CA ARG A 104 -8.11 -40.30 6.57
C ARG A 104 -9.47 -40.27 7.24
#